data_AF-A0A6A4VQV0-F1
#
_entry.id   AF-A0A6A4VQV0-F1
#
_cell.length_a   1.000
_cell.length_b   1.000
_cell.length_c   1.000
_cell.angle_alpha   90.00
_cell.angle_beta   90.00
_cell.angle_gamma   90.00
#
_symmetry.space_group_name_H-M   'P 1'
#
loop_
_entity.id
_entity.type
_entity.pdbx_description
1 polymer ?
#
loop_
_entity_poly.entity_id
_entity_poly.type
_entity_poly.pdbx_seq_one_letter_code
_entity_poly.pdbx_strand_id
1 'polypeptide(L)'
;MLARCRLEEAERRIEDLDAYNRRTSLLITGVPETSGEATDNLVLDVGRAAGLNLTADNLDRSHRLGRPQPGKVRPIIAKFATTNARQKLFDKRKELTAEKWACRQGTIPER
;
A
#
# COMPACT_ATOMS: atom_id res chain seq x y z
N MET A 1 -36.72 -4.14 14.82
CA MET A 1 -36.46 -3.40 13.56
C MET A 1 -35.40 -2.31 13.73
N LEU A 2 -35.55 -1.37 14.68
CA LEU A 2 -34.60 -0.27 14.94
C LEU A 2 -33.14 -0.70 15.23
N ALA A 3 -32.94 -1.78 16.01
CA ALA A 3 -31.60 -2.26 16.33
C ALA A 3 -30.81 -2.72 15.10
N ARG A 4 -31.49 -3.33 14.12
CA ARG A 4 -30.87 -3.79 12.87
C ARG A 4 -30.46 -2.60 11.99
N CYS A 5 -31.31 -1.59 11.85
CA CYS A 5 -30.96 -0.39 11.09
C CYS A 5 -29.76 0.36 11.68
N ARG A 6 -29.66 0.44 13.02
CA ARG A 6 -28.50 1.04 13.70
C ARG A 6 -27.21 0.26 13.47
N LEU A 7 -27.29 -1.08 13.45
CA LEU A 7 -26.15 -1.93 13.12
C LEU A 7 -25.69 -1.70 11.67
N GLU A 8 -26.63 -1.73 10.72
CA GLU A 8 -26.35 -1.50 9.29
C GLU A 8 -25.79 -0.08 9.03
N GLU A 9 -26.17 0.92 9.82
CA GLU A 9 -25.62 2.27 9.73
C GLU A 9 -24.21 2.35 10.32
N ALA A 10 -23.96 1.66 11.44
CA ALA A 10 -22.63 1.59 12.05
C ALA A 10 -21.63 0.85 11.14
N GLU A 11 -22.05 -0.26 10.54
CA GLU A 11 -21.24 -1.03 9.58
C GLU A 11 -20.85 -0.16 8.38
N ARG A 12 -21.81 0.56 7.79
CA ARG A 12 -21.54 1.50 6.69
C ARG A 12 -20.53 2.57 7.07
N ARG A 13 -20.65 3.17 8.26
CA ARG A 13 -19.69 4.17 8.74
C ARG A 13 -18.29 3.59 8.93
N ILE A 14 -18.18 2.34 9.40
CA ILE A 14 -16.89 1.65 9.53
C ILE A 14 -16.29 1.41 8.14
N GLU A 15 -17.06 0.92 7.18
CA GLU A 15 -16.61 0.73 5.79
C GLU A 15 -16.13 2.03 5.16
N ASP A 16 -16.84 3.13 5.37
CA ASP A 16 -16.46 4.46 4.87
C ASP A 16 -15.14 4.95 5.47
N LEU A 17 -14.95 4.77 6.78
CA LEU A 17 -13.71 5.11 7.48
C LEU A 17 -12.54 4.25 7.02
N ASP A 18 -12.78 2.96 6.83
CA ASP A 18 -11.81 2.01 6.28
C ASP A 18 -11.40 2.38 4.86
N ALA A 19 -12.36 2.69 4.00
CA ALA A 19 -12.12 3.14 2.64
C ALA A 19 -11.30 4.44 2.64
N TYR A 20 -11.65 5.40 3.51
CA TYR A 20 -10.90 6.64 3.68
C TYR A 20 -9.45 6.38 4.10
N ASN A 21 -9.21 5.47 5.04
CA ASN A 21 -7.87 5.10 5.49
C ASN A 21 -7.07 4.40 4.36
N ARG A 22 -7.67 3.43 3.67
CA ARG A 22 -7.06 2.68 2.55
C ARG A 22 -6.64 3.58 1.40
N ARG A 23 -7.32 4.70 1.16
CA ARG A 23 -6.94 5.68 0.10
C ARG A 23 -5.53 6.22 0.23
N THR A 24 -4.96 6.25 1.44
CA THR A 24 -3.59 6.73 1.68
C THR A 24 -2.54 5.63 1.57
N SER A 25 -2.95 4.38 1.35
CA SER A 25 -2.06 3.23 1.31
C SER A 25 -1.85 2.74 -0.12
N LEU A 26 -0.67 2.17 -0.39
CA LEU A 26 -0.37 1.43 -1.61
C LEU A 26 0.10 0.02 -1.29
N LEU A 27 -0.27 -0.91 -2.16
CA LEU A 27 0.27 -2.26 -2.19
C LEU A 27 1.41 -2.30 -3.21
N ILE A 28 2.62 -2.57 -2.74
CA ILE A 28 3.81 -2.70 -3.56
C ILE A 28 4.17 -4.18 -3.63
N THR A 29 4.06 -4.77 -4.82
CA THR A 29 4.46 -6.15 -5.09
C THR A 29 5.85 -6.20 -5.71
N GLY A 30 6.46 -7.39 -5.82
CA GLY A 30 7.68 -7.56 -6.62
C GLY A 30 9.00 -7.19 -5.94
N VAL A 31 8.97 -6.70 -4.70
CA VAL A 31 10.17 -6.38 -3.91
C VAL A 31 10.68 -7.64 -3.20
N PRO A 32 11.88 -8.17 -3.51
CA PRO A 32 12.43 -9.37 -2.84
C PRO A 32 12.43 -9.24 -1.31
N GLU A 33 12.22 -10.35 -0.59
CA GLU A 33 12.27 -10.37 0.88
C GLU A 33 13.68 -10.70 1.37
N THR A 34 14.15 -9.91 2.34
CA THR A 34 15.40 -10.18 3.05
C THR A 34 15.14 -10.25 4.56
N SER A 35 15.90 -11.08 5.28
CA SER A 35 15.83 -11.13 6.74
C SER A 35 16.30 -9.80 7.35
N GLY A 36 15.55 -9.25 8.30
CA GLY A 36 15.88 -7.99 8.97
C GLY A 36 15.72 -6.74 8.09
N GLU A 37 14.92 -6.81 7.02
CA GLU A 37 14.73 -5.68 6.11
C GLU A 37 14.01 -4.49 6.78
N ALA A 38 14.47 -3.29 6.47
CA ALA A 38 13.75 -2.07 6.77
C ALA A 38 12.80 -1.77 5.61
N THR A 39 11.52 -2.07 5.78
CA THR A 39 10.50 -1.92 4.73
C THR A 39 10.36 -0.47 4.27
N ASP A 40 10.55 0.51 5.17
CA ASP A 40 10.53 1.93 4.81
C ASP A 40 11.60 2.26 3.76
N ASN A 41 12.83 1.78 3.95
CA ASN A 41 13.92 1.98 3.00
C ASN A 41 13.61 1.36 1.63
N LEU A 42 12.99 0.19 1.60
CA LEU A 42 12.57 -0.46 0.36
C LEU A 42 11.52 0.39 -0.39
N VAL A 43 10.57 0.99 0.31
CA VAL A 43 9.58 1.90 -0.30
C VAL A 43 10.27 3.16 -0.85
N LEU A 44 11.24 3.71 -0.12
CA LEU A 44 12.03 4.86 -0.57
C LEU A 44 12.88 4.51 -1.80
N ASP A 45 13.45 3.31 -1.86
CA ASP A 45 14.20 2.81 -3.03
C ASP A 45 13.31 2.64 -4.26
N VAL A 46 12.10 2.11 -4.08
CA VAL A 46 11.09 2.05 -5.14
C VAL A 46 10.74 3.46 -5.62
N GLY A 47 10.59 4.43 -4.71
CA GLY A 47 10.39 5.83 -5.05
C GLY A 47 11.54 6.42 -5.85
N ARG A 48 12.79 6.22 -5.40
CA ARG A 48 14.00 6.70 -6.09
C ARG A 48 14.09 6.16 -7.51
N ALA A 49 13.81 4.87 -7.67
CA ALA A 49 13.86 4.23 -8.97
C ALA A 49 12.69 4.62 -9.90
N ALA A 50 11.60 5.14 -9.33
CA ALA A 50 10.53 5.85 -10.03
C ALA A 50 10.91 7.27 -10.48
N GLY A 51 12.11 7.75 -10.12
CA GLY A 51 12.51 9.15 -10.29
C GLY A 51 11.89 10.11 -9.27
N LEU A 52 11.43 9.61 -8.11
CA LEU A 52 10.88 10.41 -7.03
C LEU A 52 11.83 10.45 -5.83
N ASN A 53 12.08 11.65 -5.30
CA ASN A 53 12.78 11.83 -4.05
C ASN A 53 11.78 11.83 -2.89
N LEU A 54 11.37 10.64 -2.46
CA LEU A 54 10.59 10.46 -1.24
C LEU A 54 11.50 10.49 -0.02
N THR A 55 11.01 11.04 1.08
CA THR A 55 11.66 11.01 2.40
C THR A 55 10.83 10.18 3.39
N ALA A 56 11.43 9.85 4.54
CA ALA A 56 10.73 9.15 5.61
C ALA A 56 9.46 9.88 6.06
N ASP A 57 9.44 11.23 6.06
CA ASP A 57 8.26 12.03 6.40
C ASP A 57 7.06 11.83 5.45
N ASN A 58 7.29 11.30 4.25
CA ASN A 58 6.21 10.98 3.34
C ASN A 58 5.51 9.66 3.68
N LEU A 59 6.10 8.86 4.57
CA LEU A 59 5.63 7.54 4.96
C LEU A 59 5.17 7.56 6.43
N ASP A 60 3.98 7.03 6.69
CA ASP A 60 3.46 6.87 8.04
C ASP A 60 3.88 5.50 8.60
N ARG A 61 3.62 4.43 7.86
CA ARG A 61 3.99 3.04 8.23
C ARG A 61 4.18 2.18 7.01
N SER A 62 5.12 1.23 7.05
CA SER A 62 5.17 0.13 6.09
C SER A 62 5.42 -1.22 6.74
N HIS A 63 4.90 -2.29 6.11
CA HIS A 63 5.14 -3.66 6.54
C HIS A 63 4.78 -4.66 5.42
N ARG A 64 5.29 -5.90 5.54
CA ARG A 64 4.89 -7.01 4.67
C ARG A 64 3.49 -7.50 5.03
N LEU A 65 2.68 -7.76 4.01
CA LEU A 65 1.33 -8.26 4.18
C LEU A 65 1.31 -9.79 4.11
N GLY A 66 0.68 -10.42 5.11
CA GLY A 66 0.43 -11.87 5.14
C GLY A 66 1.55 -12.71 5.74
N ARG A 67 1.33 -14.03 5.77
CA ARG A 67 2.27 -15.01 6.32
C ARG A 67 3.37 -15.35 5.30
N PRO A 68 4.62 -15.54 5.72
CA PRO A 68 5.69 -15.99 4.81
C PRO A 68 5.28 -17.30 4.14
N GLN A 69 5.50 -17.40 2.82
CA GLN A 69 5.24 -18.61 2.05
C GLN A 69 6.46 -18.95 1.18
N PRO A 70 6.90 -20.22 1.14
CA PRO A 70 8.03 -20.62 0.31
C PRO A 70 7.74 -20.34 -1.17
N GLY A 71 8.69 -19.70 -1.84
CA GLY A 71 8.59 -19.37 -3.28
C GLY A 71 7.70 -18.17 -3.62
N LYS A 72 7.07 -17.49 -2.64
CA LYS A 72 6.22 -16.33 -2.88
C LYS A 72 6.72 -15.10 -2.12
N VAL A 73 7.00 -14.04 -2.86
CA VAL A 73 7.35 -12.74 -2.30
C VAL A 73 6.10 -12.05 -1.75
N ARG A 74 6.09 -11.72 -0.46
CA ARG A 74 4.98 -10.98 0.17
C ARG A 74 4.96 -9.54 -0.32
N PRO A 75 3.79 -8.95 -0.61
CA PRO A 75 3.72 -7.54 -0.93
C PRO A 75 3.97 -6.67 0.31
N ILE A 76 4.48 -5.46 0.11
CA ILE A 76 4.60 -4.43 1.13
C ILE A 76 3.35 -3.56 1.06
N ILE A 77 2.68 -3.36 2.19
CA ILE A 77 1.70 -2.29 2.32
C ILE A 77 2.39 -1.06 2.90
N ALA A 78 2.30 0.06 2.18
CA ALA A 78 2.92 1.32 2.54
C ALA A 78 1.83 2.37 2.72
N LYS A 79 1.68 2.88 3.94
CA LYS A 79 0.77 3.99 4.26
C LYS A 79 1.53 5.30 4.20
N PHE A 80 1.04 6.23 3.39
CA PHE A 80 1.66 7.53 3.19
C PHE A 80 1.07 8.58 4.14
N ALA A 81 1.88 9.56 4.51
CA ALA A 81 1.44 10.69 5.33
C ALA A 81 0.42 11.57 4.59
N THR A 82 0.51 11.65 3.25
CA THR A 82 -0.41 12.45 2.43
C THR A 82 -0.90 11.67 1.20
N THR A 83 -2.14 11.94 0.79
CA THR A 83 -2.71 11.41 -0.46
C THR A 83 -1.91 11.84 -1.68
N ASN A 84 -1.31 13.03 -1.64
CA ASN A 84 -0.48 13.58 -2.71
C ASN A 84 0.81 12.77 -2.90
N ALA A 85 1.51 12.41 -1.81
CA ALA A 85 2.73 11.59 -1.89
C ALA A 85 2.43 10.21 -2.49
N ARG A 86 1.35 9.59 -2.03
CA ARG A 86 0.83 8.34 -2.57
C ARG A 86 0.50 8.46 -4.07
N GLN A 87 -0.20 9.52 -4.48
CA GLN A 87 -0.58 9.74 -5.87
C GLN A 87 0.65 9.90 -6.79
N LYS A 88 1.66 10.67 -6.37
CA LYS A 88 2.92 10.83 -7.12
C LYS A 88 3.56 9.49 -7.43
N LEU A 89 3.70 8.63 -6.42
CA LEU A 89 4.28 7.30 -6.61
C LEU A 89 3.40 6.42 -7.51
N PHE A 90 2.08 6.50 -7.33
CA PHE A 90 1.12 5.76 -8.15
C PHE A 90 1.16 6.17 -9.62
N ASP A 91 1.33 7.46 -9.94
CA ASP A 91 1.38 7.95 -11.32
C ASP A 91 2.67 7.52 -12.01
N LYS A 92 3.77 7.53 -11.27
CA LYS A 92 5.08 7.07 -11.73
C LYS A 92 5.18 5.54 -11.90
N ARG A 93 4.16 4.78 -11.52
CA ARG A 93 4.09 3.31 -11.69
C ARG A 93 4.27 2.79 -13.13
N LYS A 94 4.18 3.64 -14.15
CA LYS A 94 4.40 3.25 -15.55
C LYS A 94 5.86 3.34 -15.97
N GLU A 95 6.58 4.28 -15.39
CA GLU A 95 8.05 4.35 -15.46
C GLU A 95 8.67 3.18 -14.71
N LEU A 96 7.81 2.49 -13.93
CA LEU A 96 8.12 1.30 -13.23
C LEU A 96 8.17 0.02 -14.12
N THR A 97 9.30 -0.29 -14.79
CA THR A 97 9.49 -1.55 -15.55
C THR A 97 9.53 -2.80 -14.65
N ALA A 98 9.10 -3.96 -15.19
CA ALA A 98 9.11 -5.26 -14.48
C ALA A 98 10.52 -5.68 -14.01
N GLU A 99 11.56 -5.33 -14.77
CA GLU A 99 12.97 -5.48 -14.34
C GLU A 99 13.31 -4.68 -13.09
N LYS A 100 12.57 -3.60 -12.82
CA LYS A 100 12.91 -2.68 -11.75
C LYS A 100 12.18 -3.01 -10.43
N TRP A 101 10.85 -3.24 -10.37
CA TRP A 101 10.19 -3.71 -9.10
C TRP A 101 8.74 -4.21 -9.19
N ALA A 102 8.20 -4.57 -10.36
CA ALA A 102 6.88 -5.21 -10.54
C ALA A 102 5.74 -4.77 -9.57
N CYS A 103 5.24 -3.54 -9.71
CA CYS A 103 4.13 -3.00 -8.93
C CYS A 103 2.77 -3.36 -9.59
N ARG A 104 2.11 -4.43 -9.12
CA ARG A 104 0.77 -4.84 -9.58
C ARG A 104 -0.29 -4.31 -8.60
N GLN A 105 -1.28 -3.67 -9.22
CA GLN A 105 -2.45 -3.03 -8.63
C GLN A 105 -3.00 -3.78 -7.41
N GLY A 106 -3.31 -3.04 -6.36
CA GLY A 106 -4.24 -3.49 -5.34
C GLY A 106 -5.58 -3.80 -6.02
N THR A 107 -5.91 -5.07 -6.08
CA THR A 107 -7.26 -5.56 -6.37
C THR A 107 -8.21 -4.97 -5.33
N ILE A 108 -9.15 -4.16 -5.79
CA ILE A 108 -10.42 -3.95 -5.10
C ILE A 108 -11.20 -5.26 -5.33
N PRO A 109 -11.56 -6.04 -4.29
CA PRO A 109 -12.49 -7.14 -4.47
C PRO A 109 -13.86 -6.58 -4.87
N GLU A 110 -14.24 -6.91 -6.10
CA GLU A 110 -15.56 -7.27 -6.61
C GLU A 110 -16.80 -6.76 -5.84
N ARG A 111 -17.51 -5.83 -6.50
CA ARG A 111 -18.94 -5.96 -6.77
C ARG A 111 -19.19 -5.60 -8.23
#